data_AF-A0A6I8M0P7-F1
#
_entry.id   AF-A0A6I8M0P7-F1
#
_cell.length_a   1.000
_cell.length_b   1.000
_cell.length_c   1.000
_cell.angle_alpha   90.00
_cell.angle_beta   90.00
_cell.angle_gamma   90.00
#
_symmetry.space_group_name_H-M   'P 1'
#
loop_
_entity.id
_entity.type
_entity.pdbx_description
1 polymer ?
#
loop_
_entity_poly.entity_id
_entity_poly.type
_entity_poly.pdbx_seq_one_letter_code
_entity_poly.pdbx_strand_id
1 'polypeptide(L)' 'MPAVVLTLLVATVAVAGGLLVKMFRHDEPLFGGLGICLLVGPGSLLAFVHVGLTEF' A
#
# COMPACT_ATOMS: atom_id res chain seq x y z
N MET A 1 12.14 -11.07 6.33
CA MET A 1 11.38 -9.80 6.29
C MET A 1 10.86 -9.49 7.69
N PRO A 2 11.11 -8.28 8.23
CA PRO A 2 10.65 -7.90 9.57
C PRO A 2 9.13 -8.02 9.67
N ALA A 3 8.60 -8.59 10.76
CA ALA A 3 7.16 -8.80 10.93
C ALA A 3 6.36 -7.49 10.79
N VAL A 4 6.91 -6.38 11.28
CA VAL A 4 6.32 -5.04 11.16
C VAL A 4 6.16 -4.62 9.70
N VAL A 5 7.21 -4.75 8.88
CA VAL A 5 7.17 -4.38 7.44
C VAL A 5 6.14 -5.22 6.70
N LEU A 6 6.06 -6.52 7.01
CA LEU A 6 5.08 -7.43 6.40
C LEU A 6 3.64 -7.03 6.77
N THR A 7 3.37 -6.77 8.05
CA THR A 7 2.03 -6.36 8.50
C THR A 7 1.59 -5.04 7.88
N LEU A 8 2.50 -4.06 7.79
CA LEU A 8 2.22 -2.77 7.14
C LEU A 8 1.99 -2.96 5.64
N LEU A 9 2.77 -3.82 4.97
CA LEU A 9 2.57 -4.11 3.55
C LEU A 9 1.18 -4.70 3.29
N VAL A 10 0.78 -5.71 4.07
CA VAL A 10 -0.54 -6.33 3.96
C VAL A 10 -1.66 -5.32 4.22
N ALA A 11 -1.51 -4.47 5.24
CA ALA A 11 -2.49 -3.41 5.52
C ALA A 11 -2.61 -2.43 4.35
N THR A 12 -1.48 -2.00 3.77
CA THR A 12 -1.45 -1.09 2.61
C THR A 12 -2.19 -1.69 1.42
N VAL A 13 -1.91 -2.95 1.10
CA VAL A 13 -2.56 -3.68 0.00
C VAL A 13 -4.06 -3.85 0.25
N ALA A 14 -4.46 -4.19 1.49
CA ALA A 14 -5.86 -4.35 1.85
C ALA A 14 -6.65 -3.04 1.70
N VAL A 15 -6.10 -1.91 2.16
CA VAL A 15 -6.74 -0.60 2.03
C VAL A 15 -6.83 -0.19 0.56
N ALA A 16 -5.75 -0.33 -0.21
CA ALA A 16 -5.76 0.01 -1.63
C ALA A 16 -6.76 -0.87 -2.42
N GLY A 17 -6.80 -2.17 -2.13
CA GLY A 17 -7.81 -3.09 -2.69
C GLY A 17 -9.24 -2.67 -2.34
N GLY A 18 -9.50 -2.29 -1.09
CA GLY A 18 -10.80 -1.77 -0.66
C GLY A 18 -11.22 -0.49 -1.40
N LEU A 19 -10.26 0.43 -1.61
CA LEU A 19 -10.50 1.66 -2.39
C LEU A 19 -10.79 1.35 -3.87
N LEU A 20 -10.10 0.39 -4.48
CA LEU A 20 -10.36 -0.04 -5.85
C LEU A 20 -11.72 -0.74 -5.99
N VAL A 21 -12.09 -1.60 -5.04
CA VAL A 21 -13.42 -2.22 -4.99
C VAL A 21 -14.50 -1.13 -4.84
N LYS A 22 -14.26 -0.12 -4.00
CA LYS A 22 -15.19 1.00 -3.83
C LYS A 22 -15.32 1.84 -5.10
N MET A 23 -14.20 2.16 -5.76
CA MET A 23 -14.20 2.82 -7.07
C MET A 23 -15.05 2.05 -8.07
N PHE A 24 -14.84 0.73 -8.16
CA PHE A 24 -15.57 -0.12 -9.10
C PHE A 24 -17.08 -0.20 -8.79
N ARG A 25 -17.47 -0.11 -7.52
CA ARG A 25 -18.88 -0.18 -7.11
C ARG A 25 -19.63 1.15 -7.20
N HIS A 26 -18.93 2.27 -7.09
CA HIS A 26 -19.54 3.59 -7.00
C HIS A 26 -19.19 4.53 -8.17
N ASP A 27 -18.40 4.07 -9.15
CA ASP A 27 -17.91 4.87 -10.28
C ASP A 27 -17.21 6.18 -9.85
N GLU A 28 -16.55 6.14 -8.70
CA GLU A 28 -15.87 7.27 -8.09
C GLU A 28 -14.35 7.16 -8.34
N PRO A 29 -13.81 7.74 -9.44
CA PRO A 29 -12.43 7.51 -9.88
C PRO A 29 -11.38 8.03 -8.90
N LEU A 30 -11.76 8.97 -8.02
CA LEU A 30 -10.90 9.48 -6.96
C LEU A 30 -10.42 8.38 -6.01
N PHE A 31 -11.23 7.35 -5.76
CA PHE A 31 -10.80 6.22 -4.92
C PHE A 31 -9.73 5.35 -5.60
N GLY A 32 -9.75 5.25 -6.93
CA GLY A 32 -8.68 4.59 -7.68
C GLY A 32 -7.36 5.35 -7.58
N GLY A 33 -7.41 6.67 -7.78
CA GLY A 33 -6.23 7.54 -7.62
C GLY A 33 -5.63 7.44 -6.21
N LEU A 34 -6.48 7.52 -5.17
CA LEU A 34 -6.06 7.35 -3.78
C LEU A 34 -5.46 5.97 -3.53
N GLY A 35 -6.07 4.90 -4.06
CA GLY A 35 -5.54 3.54 -3.94
C GLY A 35 -4.15 3.39 -4.55
N ILE A 36 -3.92 3.98 -5.73
CA ILE A 36 -2.61 3.97 -6.40
C ILE A 36 -1.58 4.78 -5.59
N CYS A 37 -1.94 5.98 -5.12
CA CYS A 37 -1.06 6.79 -4.28
C CYS A 37 -0.66 6.05 -2.99
N LEU A 38 -1.60 5.31 -2.39
CA LEU A 38 -1.36 4.51 -1.20
C LEU A 38 -0.48 3.28 -1.47
N LEU A 39 -0.58 2.67 -2.65
CA LEU A 39 0.32 1.59 -3.07
C LEU A 39 1.73 2.10 -3.33
N VAL A 40 1.88 3.24 -4.00
CA VAL A 40 3.19 3.75 -4.43
C VAL A 40 3.94 4.45 -3.28
N GLY A 41 3.30 5.38 -2.57
CA GLY A 41 3.98 6.15 -1.52
C GLY A 41 4.41 5.27 -0.35
N PRO A 42 3.46 4.75 0.45
CA PRO A 42 3.74 3.79 1.51
C PRO A 42 4.53 2.55 1.05
N GLY A 43 4.23 2.00 -0.13
CA GLY A 43 4.97 0.84 -0.66
C GLY A 43 6.45 1.12 -0.92
N SER A 44 6.78 2.29 -1.49
CA SER A 44 8.17 2.70 -1.70
C SER A 44 8.92 2.94 -0.38
N LEU A 45 8.26 3.51 0.63
CA LEU A 45 8.81 3.66 1.97
C LEU A 45 9.08 2.31 2.63
N LEU A 46 8.15 1.36 2.54
CA LEU A 46 8.31 0.01 3.07
C LEU A 46 9.45 -0.74 2.37
N ALA A 47 9.62 -0.55 1.06
CA ALA A 47 10.76 -1.11 0.32
C ALA A 47 12.09 -0.52 0.79
N PHE A 48 12.18 0.81 0.95
CA PHE A 48 13.37 1.48 1.49
C PHE A 48 13.71 1.01 2.91
N VAL A 49 12.71 0.94 3.79
CA VAL A 49 12.88 0.46 5.16
C VAL A 49 13.32 -1.02 5.17
N HIS A 50 12.76 -1.84 4.28
CA HIS A 50 13.17 -3.23 4.18
C HIS A 50 14.64 -3.38 3.78
N VAL A 51 15.08 -2.66 2.74
CA VAL A 51 16.49 -2.67 2.29
C VAL A 51 17.40 -2.13 3.38
N GLY A 52 17.07 -0.97 3.95
CA GLY A 52 17.86 -0.35 5.04
C GLY A 52 17.95 -1.22 6.30
N LEU A 53 16.96 -2.05 6.60
CA LEU A 53 17.02 -3.02 7.70
C LEU A 53 17.74 -4.34 7.36
N THR A 54 18.00 -4.60 6.07
CA THR A 54 18.65 -5.84 5.62
C THR A 54 20.15 -5.65 5.39
N GLU A 55 20.59 -4.41 5.11
CA GLU A 55 21.99 -4.04 4.83
C GLU A 55 22.80 -3.60 6.07
N PHE A 56 22.22 -3.67 7.28
CA PHE A 56 22.89 -3.43 8.57
C PHE A 56 22.78 -4.68 9.46
#